data_AF-A0A3C2CG80-F1
#
_entry.id   AF-A0A3C2CG80-F1
#
_cell.length_a   1.000
_cell.length_b   1.000
_cell.length_c   1.000
_cell.angle_alpha   90.00
_cell.angle_beta   90.00
_cell.angle_gamma   90.00
#
_symmetry.space_group_name_H-M   'P 1'
#
loop_
_entity.id
_entity.type
_entity.pdbx_description
1 polymer ?
#
loop_
_entity_poly.entity_id
_entity_poly.type
_entity_poly.pdbx_seq_one_letter_code
_entity_poly.pdbx_strand_id
1 'polypeptide(L)' 'MESVNTTNKEPLFGEFKFADESIRIFNKLKEFDRLQVLLHEITHGISTTLELNLDEHQVDMIALGFANVLIDNKLIDLGK' A
#
# COMPACT_ATOMS: atom_id res chain seq x y z
N MET A 1 -24.25 -15.59 21.40
CA MET A 1 -23.99 -14.24 21.93
C MET A 1 -22.85 -13.68 21.13
N GLU A 2 -23.17 -12.79 20.20
CA GLU A 2 -22.19 -12.02 19.45
C GLU A 2 -21.66 -10.90 20.35
N SER A 3 -20.35 -10.70 20.35
CA SER A 3 -19.75 -9.42 20.71
C SER A 3 -18.74 -9.09 19.63
N VAL A 4 -19.24 -8.46 18.57
CA VAL A 4 -18.43 -7.79 17.55
C VAL A 4 -17.72 -6.63 18.27
N ASN A 5 -16.41 -6.78 18.48
CA ASN A 5 -15.60 -5.72 19.05
C ASN A 5 -15.28 -4.71 17.95
N THR A 6 -16.12 -3.67 17.86
CA THR A 6 -15.96 -2.52 16.98
C THR A 6 -15.01 -1.51 17.61
N THR A 7 -13.70 -1.75 17.51
CA THR A 7 -12.69 -0.76 17.89
C THR A 7 -11.97 -0.31 16.63
N ASN A 8 -12.32 0.92 16.19
CA ASN A 8 -11.61 1.78 15.23
C ASN A 8 -10.55 1.07 14.36
N LYS A 9 -11.01 0.28 13.39
CA LYS A 9 -10.15 -0.06 12.27
C LYS A 9 -9.97 1.21 11.46
N GLU A 10 -8.73 1.71 11.41
CA GLU A 10 -8.34 2.70 10.43
C GLU A 10 -8.85 2.27 9.05
N PRO A 11 -9.22 3.22 8.18
CA PRO A 11 -9.70 2.87 6.86
C PRO A 11 -8.62 2.06 6.13
N LEU A 12 -8.87 0.75 5.97
CA LEU A 12 -8.06 -0.13 5.13
C LEU A 12 -8.23 0.33 3.67
N PHE A 13 -7.14 0.83 3.08
CA PHE A 13 -7.11 1.31 1.70
C PHE A 13 -6.48 0.29 0.73
N GLY A 14 -5.82 -0.72 1.27
CA GLY A 14 -5.25 -1.87 0.59
C GLY A 14 -5.19 -3.10 1.51
N GLU A 15 -4.98 -4.28 0.93
CA GLU A 15 -4.70 -5.51 1.68
C GLU A 15 -3.80 -6.44 0.84
N PHE A 16 -2.65 -6.85 1.40
CA PHE A 16 -1.80 -7.93 0.89
C PHE A 16 -2.18 -9.28 1.53
N LYS A 17 -2.63 -10.25 0.73
CA LYS A 17 -2.92 -11.61 1.21
C LYS A 17 -1.88 -12.60 0.71
N PHE A 18 -1.02 -13.05 1.62
CA PHE A 18 0.02 -14.06 1.32
C PHE A 18 -0.54 -15.39 0.80
N ALA A 19 -1.72 -15.81 1.28
CA ALA A 19 -2.35 -17.07 0.87
C ALA A 19 -2.96 -17.03 -0.54
N ASP A 20 -3.31 -15.83 -1.03
CA ASP A 20 -3.98 -15.62 -2.31
C ASP A 20 -3.06 -14.98 -3.37
N GLU A 21 -1.78 -14.75 -3.05
CA GLU A 21 -0.79 -14.04 -3.89
C GLU A 21 -1.36 -12.77 -4.57
N SER A 22 -2.21 -12.02 -3.85
CA SER A 22 -2.95 -10.89 -4.44
C SER A 22 -2.89 -9.64 -3.60
N ILE A 23 -2.73 -8.50 -4.29
CA ILE A 23 -2.84 -7.15 -3.74
C ILE A 23 -4.22 -6.61 -4.12
N ARG A 24 -5.01 -6.22 -3.12
CA ARG A 24 -6.34 -5.63 -3.34
C ARG A 24 -6.28 -4.15 -3.02
N ILE A 25 -6.73 -3.31 -3.95
CA ILE A 25 -6.77 -1.85 -3.80
C ILE A 25 -8.21 -1.39 -4.02
N PHE A 26 -8.71 -0.52 -3.16
CA PHE A 26 -10.07 0.02 -3.34
C PHE A 26 -10.12 1.01 -4.51
N ASN A 27 -10.98 0.72 -5.49
CA ASN A 27 -11.16 1.51 -6.71
C ASN A 27 -11.58 2.98 -6.46
N LYS A 28 -12.13 3.32 -5.29
CA LYS A 28 -12.66 4.66 -4.99
C LYS A 28 -11.58 5.74 -4.77
N LEU A 29 -10.31 5.36 -4.75
CA LEU A 29 -9.17 6.26 -4.54
C LEU A 29 -8.76 6.96 -5.85
N LYS A 30 -8.15 8.15 -5.75
CA LYS A 30 -7.56 8.83 -6.90
C LYS A 30 -6.38 8.00 -7.44
N GLU A 31 -5.99 8.23 -8.70
CA GLU A 31 -4.93 7.42 -9.34
C GLU A 31 -3.61 7.43 -8.58
N PHE A 32 -3.18 8.60 -8.12
CA PHE A 32 -1.98 8.72 -7.29
C PHE A 32 -2.10 7.92 -5.99
N ASP A 33 -3.22 8.04 -5.28
CA ASP A 33 -3.47 7.34 -4.02
C ASP A 33 -3.47 5.80 -4.24
N ARG A 34 -4.03 5.33 -5.37
CA ARG A 34 -3.98 3.90 -5.73
C ARG A 34 -2.55 3.42 -6.00
N LEU A 35 -1.75 4.22 -6.70
CA LEU A 35 -0.35 3.91 -6.94
C LEU A 35 0.44 3.86 -5.63
N GLN A 36 0.23 4.82 -4.73
CA GLN A 36 0.90 4.86 -3.44
C GLN A 36 0.53 3.63 -2.59
N VAL A 37 -0.75 3.26 -2.51
CA VAL A 37 -1.19 2.05 -1.80
C VAL A 37 -0.57 0.79 -2.42
N LEU A 38 -0.55 0.67 -3.75
CA LEU A 38 0.11 -0.47 -4.40
C LEU A 38 1.58 -0.59 -3.98
N LEU A 39 2.30 0.53 -4.01
CA LEU A 39 3.72 0.56 -3.66
C LEU A 39 3.95 0.32 -2.16
N HIS A 40 3.02 0.75 -1.30
CA HIS A 40 3.02 0.42 0.13
C HIS A 40 2.96 -1.10 0.31
N GLU A 41 1.96 -1.78 -0.27
CA GLU A 41 1.78 -3.23 -0.10
C GLU A 41 2.95 -4.03 -0.69
N ILE A 42 3.52 -3.59 -1.83
CA ILE A 42 4.74 -4.20 -2.39
C ILE A 42 5.91 -4.04 -1.43
N THR A 43 6.13 -2.83 -0.90
CA THR A 43 7.23 -2.54 0.02
C THR A 43 7.07 -3.33 1.33
N HIS A 44 5.86 -3.40 1.86
CA HIS A 44 5.52 -4.20 3.04
C HIS A 44 5.78 -5.70 2.79
N GLY A 45 5.39 -6.22 1.62
CA GLY A 45 5.65 -7.60 1.22
C GLY A 45 7.15 -7.91 1.10
N ILE A 46 7.95 -7.00 0.52
CA ILE A 46 9.42 -7.13 0.45
C ILE A 46 10.02 -7.11 1.85
N SER A 47 9.64 -6.13 2.68
CA SER A 47 10.13 -5.99 4.05
C SER A 47 9.89 -7.25 4.88
N THR A 48 8.67 -7.81 4.78
CA THR A 48 8.28 -9.04 5.47
C THR A 48 9.06 -10.24 4.97
N THR A 49 9.18 -10.40 3.64
CA THR A 49 9.86 -11.55 3.01
C THR A 49 11.36 -11.59 3.30
N LEU A 50 11.99 -10.42 3.37
CA LEU A 50 13.42 -10.28 3.60
C LEU A 50 13.78 -9.98 5.07
N GLU A 51 12.79 -10.01 5.97
CA GLU A 51 12.95 -9.71 7.41
C GLU A 51 13.67 -8.37 7.68
N LEU A 52 13.37 -7.34 6.89
CA LEU A 52 14.03 -6.03 6.96
C LEU A 52 13.64 -5.22 8.21
N ASN A 53 12.57 -5.62 8.91
CA ASN A 53 12.03 -4.96 10.10
C ASN A 53 11.74 -3.46 9.90
N LEU A 54 11.25 -3.07 8.72
CA LEU A 54 10.78 -1.70 8.49
C LEU A 54 9.48 -1.47 9.25
N ASP A 55 9.35 -0.32 9.89
CA ASP A 55 8.08 0.12 10.46
C ASP A 55 7.13 0.68 9.38
N GLU A 56 5.85 0.82 9.70
CA GLU A 56 4.81 1.31 8.78
C GLU A 56 5.15 2.69 8.19
N HIS A 57 5.73 3.58 8.99
CA HIS A 57 6.10 4.91 8.52
C HIS A 57 7.24 4.86 7.49
N GLN A 58 8.22 3.97 7.69
CA GLN A 58 9.29 3.73 6.72
C GLN A 58 8.75 3.12 5.43
N VAL A 59 7.81 2.17 5.52
CA VAL A 59 7.13 1.58 4.35
C VAL A 59 6.39 2.66 3.56
N ASP A 60 5.63 3.53 4.23
CA ASP A 60 4.90 4.64 3.61
C ASP A 60 5.84 5.64 2.91
N MET A 61 6.94 6.01 3.57
CA MET A 61 7.91 6.96 3.02
C MET A 61 8.61 6.39 1.79
N ILE A 62 8.94 5.10 1.79
CA ILE A 62 9.53 4.42 0.64
C ILE A 62 8.52 4.33 -0.51
N ALA A 63 7.28 3.95 -0.23
CA ALA A 63 6.22 3.87 -1.22
C ALA A 63 5.96 5.23 -1.89
N LEU A 64 5.90 6.31 -1.10
CA LEU A 64 5.78 7.67 -1.61
C LEU A 64 7.01 8.08 -2.44
N GLY A 65 8.22 7.73 -1.97
CA GLY A 65 9.46 7.97 -2.70
C GLY A 65 9.45 7.29 -4.08
N PHE A 66 9.03 6.03 -4.15
CA PHE A 66 8.88 5.31 -5.42
C PHE A 66 7.83 5.96 -6.33
N ALA A 67 6.67 6.35 -5.80
CA ALA A 67 5.64 7.02 -6.58
C ALA A 67 6.17 8.30 -7.23
N ASN A 68 6.88 9.13 -6.46
CA ASN A 68 7.49 10.36 -6.97
C ASN A 68 8.56 10.07 -8.04
N VAL A 69 9.45 9.10 -7.82
CA VAL A 69 10.46 8.71 -8.82
C VAL A 69 9.80 8.29 -10.14
N LEU A 70 8.73 7.49 -10.08
CA LEU A 70 8.02 7.03 -11.28
C LEU A 70 7.39 8.19 -12.06
N ILE A 71 6.80 9.15 -11.35
CA ILE A 71 6.13 10.32 -11.95
C ILE A 71 7.16 11.32 -12.50
N ASP A 72 8.16 11.69 -11.69
CA ASP A 72 9.17 12.69 -12.05
C ASP A 72 10.01 12.25 -13.25
N ASN A 73 10.25 10.94 -13.38
CA ASN A 73 10.95 10.35 -14.52
C ASN A 73 10.02 10.00 -15.69
N LYS A 74 8.73 10.32 -15.61
CA LYS A 74 7.72 10.05 -16.65
C LYS A 74 7.65 8.58 -17.05
N LEU A 75 7.88 7.68 -16.09
CA LEU A 75 7.77 6.23 -16.28
C LEU A 75 6.32 5.75 -16.17
N ILE A 76 5.49 6.53 -15.49
CA ILE A 76 4.03 6.34 -15.40
C ILE A 76 3.36 7.70 -15.67
N ASP A 77 2.27 7.68 -16.43
CA ASP A 77 1.36 8.81 -16.60
C ASP A 77 0.07 8.50 -15.84
N LEU A 78 -0.28 9.36 -14.89
CA LEU A 78 -1.46 9.21 -14.02
C LEU A 78 -2.65 10.04 -14.51
N GLY A 79 -2.69 10.37 -15.81
CA GLY A 79 -3.83 11.02 -16.45
C GLY A 79 -4.18 12.38 -15.84
N LYS A 80 -3.93 13.46 -16.59
CA LYS A 80 -4.40 14.79 -16.16
C LYS A 80 -5.92 14.88 -16.03
#